data_AF-A0A7J8W5L1-F1
#
_entry.id   AF-A0A7J8W5L1-F1
#
_cell.length_a   1.000
_cell.length_b   1.000
_cell.length_c   1.000
_cell.angle_alpha   90.00
_cell.angle_beta   90.00
_cell.angle_gamma   90.00
#
_symmetry.space_group_name_H-M   'P 1'
#
loop_
_entity.id
_entity.type
_entity.pdbx_description
1 polymer ?
#
loop_
_entity_poly.entity_id
_entity_poly.type
_entity_poly.pdbx_seq_one_letter_code
_entity_poly.pdbx_strand_id
1 'polypeptide(L)'
;MSNAWNQTRRMKILAVGPSMTPDYSQWRDQRVNDNIPVSNPDTSWSLEEHLQVLPSEIEIIQQDFEKRSLDLGKKIEQLEEEKMQLGLDVEVQRLEAEKLRKGKNKIEEDLDSLKTNYKKLRRSMRTISLGKMSEQWRQEIQEEKTKVDQWEKKF
;
A
#
# COMPACT_ATOMS: atom_id res chain seq x y z
N MET A 1 30.05 -42.93 5.29
CA MET A 1 29.51 -41.56 5.41
C MET A 1 30.52 -40.44 5.11
N SER A 2 31.79 -40.73 4.79
CA SER A 2 32.84 -39.70 4.59
C SER A 2 32.85 -39.03 3.20
N ASN A 3 32.20 -39.62 2.19
CA ASN A 3 32.23 -39.09 0.82
C ASN A 3 31.35 -37.85 0.61
N ALA A 4 30.19 -37.76 1.29
CA ALA A 4 29.29 -36.61 1.13
C ALA A 4 29.92 -35.32 1.71
N TRP A 5 30.66 -35.42 2.81
CA TRP A 5 31.31 -34.28 3.47
C TRP A 5 32.45 -33.68 2.64
N ASN A 6 33.24 -34.53 1.98
CA ASN A 6 34.30 -34.10 1.07
C ASN A 6 33.77 -33.50 -0.24
N GLN A 7 32.54 -33.83 -0.63
CA GLN A 7 31.93 -33.33 -1.86
C GLN A 7 31.34 -31.93 -1.67
N THR A 8 30.73 -31.64 -0.51
CA THR A 8 30.20 -30.30 -0.18
C THR A 8 31.30 -29.25 -0.02
N ARG A 9 32.46 -29.61 0.57
CA ARG A 9 33.59 -28.67 0.73
C ARG A 9 34.36 -28.42 -0.57
N ARG A 10 34.20 -29.29 -1.58
CA ARG A 10 34.77 -29.11 -2.94
C ARG A 10 33.89 -28.24 -3.85
N MET A 11 32.67 -27.86 -3.44
CA MET A 11 31.93 -26.72 -4.02
C MET A 11 32.54 -25.38 -3.59
N LYS A 12 33.87 -25.30 -3.66
CA LYS A 12 34.64 -24.09 -3.56
C LYS A 12 34.16 -23.12 -4.63
N ILE A 13 33.73 -21.92 -4.20
CA ILE A 13 34.42 -20.66 -4.51
C ILE A 13 34.41 -20.22 -6.00
N LEU A 14 33.81 -20.99 -6.91
CA LEU A 14 33.93 -20.77 -8.36
C LEU A 14 32.81 -19.93 -9.00
N ALA A 15 31.75 -19.51 -8.28
CA ALA A 15 30.59 -18.89 -8.94
C ALA A 15 29.91 -17.72 -8.22
N VAL A 16 30.42 -17.23 -7.09
CA VAL A 16 29.91 -15.99 -6.48
C VAL A 16 30.98 -14.93 -6.64
N GLY A 17 30.70 -13.94 -7.49
CA GLY A 17 31.60 -12.82 -7.77
C GLY A 17 32.04 -12.09 -6.49
N PRO A 18 32.97 -11.13 -6.62
CA PRO A 18 33.64 -10.47 -5.49
C PRO A 18 32.64 -9.60 -4.72
N SER A 19 31.85 -10.24 -3.86
CA SER A 19 31.05 -9.62 -2.80
C SER A 19 31.80 -9.70 -1.46
N MET A 20 33.11 -9.85 -1.52
CA MET A 20 34.00 -9.74 -0.37
C MET A 20 34.32 -8.26 -0.17
N THR A 21 34.21 -7.82 1.07
CA THR A 21 34.58 -6.49 1.52
C THR A 21 36.04 -6.18 1.15
N PRO A 22 36.41 -4.91 0.91
CA PRO A 22 37.78 -4.52 0.56
C PRO A 22 38.82 -5.06 1.55
N ASP A 23 38.44 -5.16 2.82
CA ASP A 23 39.25 -5.70 3.91
C ASP A 23 39.64 -7.17 3.70
N TYR A 24 38.73 -8.04 3.27
CA TYR A 24 39.08 -9.45 3.04
C TYR A 24 40.02 -9.62 1.84
N SER A 25 39.82 -8.84 0.77
CA SER A 25 40.75 -8.85 -0.37
C SER A 25 42.13 -8.33 0.03
N GLN A 26 42.23 -7.20 0.74
CA GLN A 26 43.50 -6.67 1.24
C GLN A 26 44.20 -7.63 2.20
N TRP A 27 43.43 -8.27 3.08
CA TRP A 27 43.92 -9.27 4.03
C TRP A 27 44.48 -10.51 3.31
N ARG A 28 43.87 -10.92 2.18
CA ARG A 28 44.34 -12.04 1.35
C ARG A 28 45.58 -11.69 0.53
N ASP A 29 45.65 -10.49 -0.02
CA ASP A 29 46.77 -10.05 -0.87
C ASP A 29 48.09 -9.96 -0.09
N GLN A 30 48.04 -9.87 1.25
CA GLN A 30 49.21 -9.87 2.13
C GLN A 30 49.76 -11.27 2.46
N ARG A 31 49.13 -12.38 2.03
CA ARG A 31 49.57 -13.76 2.37
C ARG A 31 49.77 -14.65 1.13
N VAL A 32 50.81 -15.49 1.18
CA VAL A 32 51.16 -16.43 0.09
C VAL A 32 50.34 -17.73 0.12
N ASN A 33 49.74 -18.09 1.28
CA ASN A 33 48.86 -19.25 1.44
C ASN A 33 47.98 -19.11 2.71
N ASP A 34 46.83 -19.80 2.76
CA ASP A 34 45.79 -19.72 3.81
C ASP A 34 46.29 -20.02 5.26
N ASN A 35 47.55 -20.43 5.47
CA ASN A 35 48.07 -20.80 6.80
C ASN A 35 49.51 -20.35 7.13
N ILE A 36 50.21 -19.58 6.28
CA ILE A 36 51.62 -19.24 6.55
C ILE A 36 51.84 -17.72 6.38
N PRO A 37 52.10 -16.97 7.46
CA PRO A 37 52.62 -15.61 7.35
C PRO A 37 53.95 -15.65 6.61
N VAL A 38 54.22 -14.67 5.75
CA VAL A 38 55.55 -14.52 5.13
C VAL A 38 56.58 -14.42 6.26
N SER A 39 57.37 -15.47 6.46
CA SER A 39 58.42 -15.50 7.47
C SER A 39 59.54 -14.57 7.01
N ASN A 40 59.56 -13.34 7.53
CA ASN A 40 60.70 -12.46 7.40
C ASN A 40 61.76 -12.90 8.43
N PRO A 41 62.98 -13.32 8.00
CA PRO A 41 64.00 -13.85 8.93
C PRO A 41 64.52 -12.82 9.95
N ASP A 42 64.23 -11.53 9.78
CA ASP A 42 64.79 -10.45 10.61
C ASP A 42 63.92 -10.05 11.82
N THR A 43 62.71 -10.60 11.96
CA THR A 43 61.78 -10.26 13.05
C THR A 43 61.54 -11.47 13.95
N SER A 44 62.11 -11.44 15.15
CA SER A 44 62.01 -12.46 16.21
C SER A 44 60.63 -12.54 16.88
N TRP A 45 59.55 -12.36 16.12
CA TRP A 45 58.19 -12.40 16.63
C TRP A 45 57.78 -13.86 16.74
N SER A 46 57.30 -14.27 17.91
CA SER A 46 56.88 -15.64 18.13
C SER A 46 55.66 -15.96 17.24
N LEU A 47 55.54 -17.22 16.82
CA LEU A 47 54.37 -17.72 16.07
C LEU A 47 53.05 -17.39 16.81
N GLU A 48 53.11 -17.35 18.14
CA GLU A 48 52.01 -17.02 19.04
C GLU A 48 51.61 -15.53 18.94
N GLU A 49 52.58 -14.61 18.93
CA GLU A 49 52.34 -13.16 18.72
C GLU A 49 51.76 -12.87 17.32
N HIS A 50 52.22 -13.56 16.28
CA HIS A 50 51.66 -13.41 14.92
C HIS A 50 50.23 -13.94 14.79
N LEU A 51 49.91 -15.04 15.48
CA LEU A 51 48.56 -15.61 15.52
C LEU A 51 47.60 -14.80 16.39
N GLN A 52 48.12 -14.08 17.39
CA GLN A 52 47.33 -13.26 18.30
C GLN A 52 47.03 -11.86 17.73
N VAL A 53 47.86 -11.35 16.81
CA VAL A 53 47.70 -10.03 16.17
C VAL A 53 46.86 -10.08 14.89
N LEU A 54 46.76 -11.22 14.21
CA LEU A 54 45.99 -11.36 12.97
C LEU A 54 44.73 -12.21 13.17
N PRO A 55 43.53 -11.64 12.99
CA PRO A 55 42.29 -12.41 12.95
C PRO A 55 42.39 -13.53 11.92
N SER A 56 41.84 -14.70 12.27
CA SER A 56 41.78 -15.84 11.35
C SER A 56 40.76 -15.58 10.23
N GLU A 57 40.91 -16.24 9.07
CA GLU A 57 39.91 -16.15 7.97
C GLU A 57 38.49 -16.45 8.45
N ILE A 58 38.39 -17.46 9.31
CA ILE A 58 37.11 -17.93 9.84
C ILE A 58 36.48 -16.86 10.72
N GLU A 59 37.28 -16.18 11.54
CA GLU A 59 36.82 -15.11 12.42
C GLU A 59 36.34 -13.88 11.62
N ILE A 60 37.05 -13.50 10.56
CA ILE A 60 36.62 -12.42 9.65
C ILE A 60 35.31 -12.78 8.95
N ILE A 61 35.21 -14.00 8.41
CA ILE A 61 34.00 -14.48 7.73
C ILE A 61 32.82 -14.53 8.71
N GLN A 62 33.06 -14.94 9.96
CA GLN A 62 32.03 -15.01 10.99
C GLN A 62 31.50 -13.61 11.35
N GLN A 63 32.40 -12.64 11.57
CA GLN A 63 32.02 -11.26 11.84
C GLN A 63 31.22 -10.64 10.68
N ASP A 64 31.66 -10.86 9.44
CA ASP A 64 30.95 -10.39 8.24
C ASP A 64 29.57 -11.02 8.10
N PHE A 65 29.45 -12.32 8.39
CA PHE A 65 28.17 -13.03 8.38
C PHE A 65 27.21 -12.47 9.43
N GLU A 66 27.70 -12.23 10.64
CA GLU A 66 26.91 -11.70 11.75
C GLU A 66 26.42 -10.28 11.45
N LYS A 67 27.30 -9.42 10.91
CA LYS A 67 26.94 -8.07 10.45
C LYS A 67 25.85 -8.11 9.38
N ARG A 68 26.00 -8.92 8.34
CA ARG A 68 25.00 -9.07 7.27
C ARG A 68 23.68 -9.61 7.81
N SER A 69 23.72 -10.56 8.74
CA SER A 69 22.52 -11.12 9.36
C SER A 69 21.76 -10.06 10.15
N LEU A 70 22.47 -9.19 10.87
CA LEU A 70 21.88 -8.09 11.60
C LEU A 70 21.26 -7.03 10.67
N ASP A 71 21.94 -6.68 9.58
CA ASP A 71 21.41 -5.77 8.57
C ASP A 71 20.16 -6.33 7.88
N LEU A 72 20.16 -7.63 7.56
CA LEU A 72 19.00 -8.32 7.02
C LEU A 72 17.83 -8.37 8.01
N GLY A 73 18.12 -8.61 9.29
CA GLY A 73 17.11 -8.59 10.36
C GLY A 73 16.39 -7.25 10.45
N LYS A 74 17.15 -6.14 10.47
CA LYS A 74 16.58 -4.78 10.45
C LYS A 74 15.73 -4.52 9.21
N LYS A 75 16.16 -5.00 8.04
CA LYS A 75 15.40 -4.83 6.80
C LYS A 75 14.11 -5.65 6.79
N ILE A 76 14.10 -6.83 7.40
CA ILE A 76 12.88 -7.62 7.58
C ILE A 76 11.91 -6.90 8.50
N GLU A 77 12.37 -6.40 9.65
CA GLU A 77 11.55 -5.65 10.60
C GLU A 77 10.90 -4.42 9.95
N GLN A 78 11.68 -3.64 9.19
CA GLN A 78 11.16 -2.50 8.43
C GLN A 78 10.08 -2.92 7.42
N LEU A 79 10.30 -4.01 6.67
CA LEU A 79 9.34 -4.49 5.68
C LEU A 79 8.06 -5.03 6.34
N GLU A 80 8.16 -5.63 7.52
CA GLU A 80 7.01 -6.06 8.30
C GLU A 80 6.16 -4.87 8.78
N GLU A 81 6.80 -3.81 9.24
CA GLU A 81 6.12 -2.56 9.62
C GLU A 81 5.43 -1.89 8.41
N GLU A 82 6.14 -1.74 7.28
CA GLU A 82 5.58 -1.20 6.04
C GLU A 82 4.38 -2.03 5.54
N LYS A 83 4.48 -3.37 5.61
CA LYS A 83 3.38 -4.27 5.24
C LYS A 83 2.16 -4.07 6.15
N MET A 84 2.37 -3.91 7.46
CA MET A 84 1.29 -3.66 8.41
C MET A 84 0.58 -2.33 8.13
N GLN A 85 1.35 -1.25 7.88
CA GLN A 85 0.81 0.06 7.55
C GLN A 85 -0.02 0.02 6.26
N LEU A 86 0.53 -0.58 5.20
CA LEU A 86 -0.20 -0.72 3.93
C LEU A 86 -1.46 -1.58 4.08
N GLY A 87 -1.42 -2.61 4.92
CA GLY A 87 -2.60 -3.42 5.25
C GLY A 87 -3.72 -2.59 5.88
N LEU A 88 -3.38 -1.67 6.78
CA LEU A 88 -4.35 -0.74 7.38
C LEU A 88 -4.91 0.25 6.34
N ASP A 89 -4.05 0.82 5.49
CA ASP A 89 -4.49 1.77 4.46
C ASP A 89 -5.48 1.13 3.47
N VAL A 90 -5.23 -0.11 3.06
CA VAL A 90 -6.14 -0.89 2.20
C VAL A 90 -7.49 -1.09 2.88
N GLU A 91 -7.51 -1.40 4.18
CA GLU A 91 -8.73 -1.59 4.94
C GLU A 91 -9.54 -0.29 5.08
N VAL A 92 -8.87 0.83 5.35
CA VAL A 92 -9.49 2.16 5.40
C VAL A 92 -10.13 2.51 4.05
N GLN A 93 -9.39 2.36 2.94
CA GLN A 93 -9.92 2.63 1.60
C GLN A 93 -11.11 1.73 1.26
N ARG A 94 -11.08 0.46 1.67
CA ARG A 94 -12.20 -0.47 1.49
C ARG A 94 -13.46 0.01 2.21
N LEU A 95 -13.33 0.43 3.46
CA LEU A 95 -14.45 0.94 4.27
C LEU A 95 -15.03 2.25 3.70
N GLU A 96 -14.18 3.16 3.25
CA GLU A 96 -14.60 4.40 2.60
C GLU A 96 -15.37 4.13 1.30
N ALA A 97 -14.85 3.24 0.45
CA ALA A 97 -15.52 2.84 -0.79
C ALA A 97 -16.88 2.19 -0.52
N GLU A 98 -17.00 1.37 0.53
CA GLU A 98 -18.27 0.76 0.89
C GLU A 98 -19.30 1.81 1.37
N LYS A 99 -18.87 2.78 2.17
CA LYS A 99 -19.72 3.89 2.63
C LYS A 99 -20.21 4.73 1.44
N LEU A 100 -19.33 5.06 0.50
CA LEU A 100 -19.69 5.78 -0.72
C LEU A 100 -20.70 4.99 -1.56
N ARG A 101 -20.50 3.68 -1.71
CA ARG A 101 -21.45 2.81 -2.42
C ARG A 101 -22.83 2.82 -1.79
N LYS A 102 -22.92 2.70 -0.46
CA LYS A 102 -24.20 2.78 0.27
C LYS A 102 -24.89 4.12 0.07
N GLY A 103 -24.13 5.23 0.16
CA GLY A 103 -24.66 6.57 -0.10
C GLY A 103 -25.18 6.75 -1.52
N LYS A 104 -24.43 6.27 -2.53
CA LYS A 104 -24.84 6.32 -3.94
C LYS A 104 -26.16 5.58 -4.17
N ASN A 105 -26.26 4.34 -3.67
CA ASN A 105 -27.48 3.54 -3.84
C ASN A 105 -28.70 4.23 -3.24
N LYS A 106 -28.55 4.86 -2.06
CA LYS A 106 -29.64 5.60 -1.42
C LYS A 106 -30.09 6.81 -2.25
N ILE A 107 -29.15 7.59 -2.78
CA ILE A 107 -29.44 8.73 -3.66
C ILE A 107 -30.15 8.27 -4.94
N GLU A 108 -29.74 7.13 -5.49
CA GLU A 108 -30.35 6.55 -6.69
C GLU A 108 -31.80 6.11 -6.44
N GLU A 109 -32.08 5.43 -5.33
CA GLU A 109 -33.44 5.11 -4.89
C GLU A 109 -34.32 6.35 -4.71
N ASP A 110 -33.79 7.39 -4.06
CA ASP A 110 -34.51 8.64 -3.81
C ASP A 110 -34.79 9.39 -5.13
N LEU A 111 -33.85 9.37 -6.07
CA LEU A 111 -34.01 9.93 -7.42
C LEU A 111 -35.10 9.19 -8.20
N ASP A 112 -35.11 7.86 -8.16
CA ASP A 112 -36.14 7.07 -8.82
C ASP A 112 -37.53 7.32 -8.23
N SER A 113 -37.63 7.40 -6.89
CA SER A 113 -38.86 7.80 -6.20
C SER A 113 -39.33 9.18 -6.67
N LEU A 114 -38.45 10.18 -6.67
CA LEU A 114 -38.76 11.53 -7.13
C LEU A 114 -39.23 11.55 -8.60
N LYS A 115 -38.56 10.80 -9.47
CA LYS A 115 -38.92 10.64 -10.89
C LYS A 115 -40.32 10.03 -11.05
N THR A 116 -40.67 9.03 -10.23
CA THR A 116 -42.02 8.46 -10.25
C THR A 116 -43.08 9.45 -9.77
N ASN A 117 -42.80 10.18 -8.68
CA ASN A 117 -43.71 11.20 -8.13
C ASN A 117 -43.95 12.35 -9.11
N TYR A 118 -42.89 12.82 -9.77
CA TYR A 118 -43.00 13.83 -10.82
C TYR A 118 -43.86 13.35 -11.99
N LYS A 119 -43.65 12.11 -12.48
CA LYS A 119 -44.48 11.53 -13.54
C LYS A 119 -45.96 11.45 -13.12
N LYS A 120 -46.25 11.07 -11.88
CA LYS A 120 -47.61 11.03 -11.34
C LYS A 120 -48.21 12.45 -11.29
N LEU A 121 -47.50 13.42 -10.72
CA LEU A 121 -47.94 14.81 -10.64
C LEU A 121 -48.26 15.38 -12.03
N ARG A 122 -47.37 15.18 -13.00
CA ARG A 122 -47.57 15.60 -14.39
C ARG A 122 -48.82 14.97 -15.02
N ARG A 123 -49.09 13.69 -14.74
CA ARG A 123 -50.32 13.01 -15.18
C ARG A 123 -51.55 13.63 -14.50
N SER A 124 -51.51 13.83 -13.18
CA SER A 124 -52.60 14.45 -12.43
C SER A 124 -52.92 15.86 -12.93
N MET A 125 -51.89 16.70 -13.18
CA MET A 125 -52.07 18.02 -13.76
C MET A 125 -52.75 17.94 -15.14
N ARG A 126 -52.32 17.01 -16.00
CA ARG A 126 -52.99 16.78 -17.29
C ARG A 126 -54.45 16.40 -17.12
N THR A 127 -54.77 15.48 -16.20
CA THR A 127 -56.16 15.07 -15.94
C THR A 127 -57.01 16.21 -15.38
N ILE A 128 -56.49 17.01 -14.45
CA ILE A 128 -57.20 18.18 -13.91
C ILE A 128 -57.41 19.23 -15.01
N SER A 129 -56.41 19.47 -15.85
CA SER A 129 -56.52 20.38 -17.01
C SER A 129 -57.42 19.83 -18.13
N LEU A 130 -57.56 18.50 -18.25
CA LEU A 130 -58.53 17.88 -19.16
C LEU A 130 -59.95 17.88 -18.56
N GLY A 131 -60.08 17.72 -17.25
CA GLY A 131 -61.35 17.58 -16.53
C GLY A 131 -62.07 18.91 -16.33
N LYS A 132 -61.33 20.02 -16.17
CA LYS A 132 -61.88 21.35 -16.38
C LYS A 132 -61.73 21.72 -17.85
N MET A 133 -62.83 21.68 -18.61
CA MET A 133 -62.85 22.30 -19.94
C MET A 133 -62.43 23.77 -19.80
N SER A 134 -61.60 24.28 -20.70
CA SER A 134 -61.14 25.69 -20.68
C SER A 134 -62.29 26.70 -20.56
N GLU A 135 -63.50 26.32 -20.98
CA GLU A 135 -64.75 27.07 -20.80
C GLU A 135 -65.22 27.16 -19.35
N GLN A 136 -65.10 26.08 -18.55
CA GLN A 136 -65.42 26.12 -17.13
C GLN A 136 -64.50 27.09 -16.38
N TRP A 137 -63.21 27.12 -16.73
CA TRP A 137 -62.28 28.13 -16.19
C TRP A 137 -62.66 29.55 -16.58
N ARG A 138 -63.10 29.78 -17.83
CA ARG A 138 -63.56 31.10 -18.26
C ARG A 138 -64.82 31.53 -17.52
N GLN A 139 -65.74 30.59 -17.27
CA GLN A 139 -66.98 30.84 -16.55
C GLN A 139 -66.73 31.16 -15.08
N GLU A 140 -65.88 30.39 -14.40
CA GLU A 140 -65.51 30.58 -13.00
C GLU A 140 -64.75 31.92 -12.79
N ILE A 141 -63.85 32.30 -13.71
CA ILE A 141 -63.20 33.62 -13.71
C ILE A 141 -64.22 34.75 -13.88
N GLN A 142 -65.24 34.57 -14.73
CA GLN A 142 -66.29 35.60 -14.88
C GLN A 142 -67.18 35.70 -13.65
N GLU A 143 -67.55 34.57 -13.04
CA GLU A 143 -68.33 34.57 -11.80
C GLU A 143 -67.58 35.29 -10.66
N GLU A 144 -66.27 35.06 -10.52
CA GLU A 144 -65.44 35.78 -9.54
C GLU A 144 -65.29 37.27 -9.86
N LYS A 145 -65.11 37.65 -11.13
CA LYS A 145 -65.12 39.07 -11.53
C LYS A 145 -66.43 39.76 -11.15
N THR A 146 -67.56 39.12 -11.43
CA THR A 146 -68.88 39.66 -11.06
C THR A 146 -69.03 39.80 -9.54
N LYS A 147 -68.48 38.87 -8.76
CA LYS A 147 -68.48 38.99 -7.29
C LYS A 147 -67.63 40.16 -6.82
N VAL A 148 -66.41 40.32 -7.34
CA VAL A 148 -65.52 41.44 -6.99
C VAL A 148 -66.18 42.78 -7.34
N ASP A 149 -66.76 42.92 -8.53
CA ASP A 149 -67.48 44.14 -8.93
C ASP A 149 -68.68 44.45 -8.02
N GLN A 150 -69.34 43.42 -7.48
CA GLN A 150 -70.42 43.59 -6.49
C GLN A 150 -69.90 44.02 -5.12
N TRP A 151 -68.72 43.55 -4.71
CA TRP A 151 -68.07 43.97 -3.47
C TRP A 151 -67.57 45.42 -3.57
N GLU A 152 -66.95 45.81 -4.70
CA GLU A 152 -66.51 47.18 -4.97
C GLU A 152 -67.66 48.19 -5.07
N LYS A 153 -68.88 47.75 -5.38
CA LYS A 153 -70.08 48.62 -5.35
C LYS A 153 -70.74 48.71 -3.99
N LYS A 154 -70.41 47.80 -3.06
CA LYS A 154 -70.99 47.75 -1.70
C LYS A 154 -70.15 48.54 -0.67
N PHE A 155 -68.92 48.90 -1.02
CA PHE A 155 -68.01 49.74 -0.24
C PHE A 155 -67.64 50.98 -1.03
#